data_AF-A0A5B2W193-F1
#
_entry.id   AF-A0A5B2W193-F1
#
_cell.length_a   1.000
_cell.length_b   1.000
_cell.length_c   1.000
_cell.angle_alpha   90.00
_cell.angle_beta   90.00
_cell.angle_gamma   90.00
#
_symmetry.space_group_name_H-M   'P 1'
#
loop_
_entity.id
_entity.type
_entity.pdbx_description
1 polymer ?
#
loop_
_entity_poly.entity_id
_entity_poly.type
_entity_poly.pdbx_seq_one_letter_code
_entity_poly.pdbx_strand_id
1 'polypeptide(L)'
;MSLQTVFFQRRPRGVVLAVKDGKTVYPTAFGKAGLELGADMDPGNIFRIGSITKQFTACAILRLAEAGKLSLQDKKEILPYAPDKFFAKEIDAPIVFDIDEHGHVIGLTKYRTVKCRRSGFNELSLIL
;
A
#
# COMPACT_ATOMS: atom_id res chain seq x y z
N MET A 1 11.97 -24.77 26.06
CA MET A 1 13.05 -24.52 25.07
C MET A 1 13.43 -23.05 25.13
N SER A 2 14.66 -22.71 25.48
CA SER A 2 15.14 -21.31 25.52
C SER A 2 15.39 -20.76 24.12
N LEU A 3 15.11 -19.46 23.89
CA LEU A 3 15.30 -18.78 22.61
C LEU A 3 16.72 -18.99 22.05
N GLN A 4 17.74 -18.94 22.90
CA GLN A 4 19.14 -19.17 22.50
C GLN A 4 19.35 -20.51 21.77
N THR A 5 18.63 -21.57 22.16
CA THR A 5 18.78 -22.92 21.60
C THR A 5 18.22 -23.01 20.17
N VAL A 6 17.13 -22.30 19.87
CA VAL A 6 16.52 -22.28 18.53
C VAL A 6 17.35 -21.44 17.56
N PHE A 7 17.88 -20.30 18.02
CA PHE A 7 18.71 -19.42 17.21
C PHE A 7 20.09 -20.02 16.92
N PHE A 8 20.70 -20.74 17.87
CA PHE A 8 21.99 -21.38 17.67
C PHE A 8 21.97 -22.47 16.58
N GLN A 9 20.89 -23.24 16.47
CA GLN A 9 20.79 -24.33 15.48
C GLN A 9 20.67 -23.86 14.02
N ARG A 10 20.10 -22.66 13.79
CA ARG A 10 19.84 -22.14 12.43
C ARG A 10 20.83 -21.09 11.95
N ARG A 11 21.79 -20.68 12.78
CA ARG A 11 22.76 -19.59 12.50
C ARG A 11 22.14 -18.38 11.75
N PRO A 12 20.98 -17.87 12.17
CA PRO A 12 20.40 -16.71 11.50
C PRO A 12 21.30 -15.50 11.76
N ARG A 13 21.46 -14.66 10.74
CA ARG A 13 22.13 -13.37 10.85
C ARG A 13 21.05 -12.31 11.05
N GLY A 14 20.96 -11.75 12.25
CA GLY A 14 20.04 -10.65 12.53
C GLY A 14 20.01 -10.26 13.99
N VAL A 15 19.18 -9.28 14.30
CA VAL A 15 18.94 -8.78 15.66
C VAL A 15 17.56 -9.21 16.11
N VAL A 16 17.46 -9.64 17.36
CA VAL A 16 16.21 -9.99 18.03
C VAL A 16 16.05 -9.09 19.24
N LEU A 17 14.88 -8.45 19.32
CA LEU A 17 14.49 -7.62 20.46
C LEU A 17 13.19 -8.17 21.06
N ALA A 18 13.19 -8.48 22.35
CA ALA A 18 11.97 -8.77 23.10
C ALA A 18 11.77 -7.74 24.22
N VAL A 19 10.54 -7.24 24.31
CA VAL A 19 10.11 -6.26 25.31
C VAL A 19 8.95 -6.87 26.10
N LYS A 20 9.03 -6.79 27.43
CA LYS A 20 7.97 -7.22 28.33
C LYS A 20 7.72 -6.11 29.35
N ASP A 21 6.46 -5.72 29.53
CA ASP A 21 6.05 -4.68 30.49
C ASP A 21 6.83 -3.35 30.29
N GLY A 22 7.05 -2.97 29.02
CA GLY A 22 7.79 -1.76 28.64
C GLY A 22 9.30 -1.83 28.85
N LYS A 23 9.84 -2.95 29.36
CA LYS A 23 11.28 -3.16 29.56
C LYS A 23 11.83 -4.11 28.50
N THR A 24 12.95 -3.74 27.90
CA THR A 24 13.69 -4.63 27.00
C THR A 24 14.27 -5.78 27.80
N VAL A 25 13.74 -6.99 27.59
CA VAL A 25 14.19 -8.21 28.28
C VAL A 25 15.24 -8.97 27.50
N TYR A 26 15.36 -8.73 26.18
CA TYR A 26 16.30 -9.47 25.34
C TYR A 26 16.69 -8.68 24.07
N PRO A 27 17.79 -7.89 24.10
CA PRO A 27 18.42 -7.31 22.91
C PRO A 27 19.63 -8.16 22.51
N THR A 28 19.49 -9.05 21.54
CA THR A 28 20.62 -9.91 21.12
C THR A 28 20.78 -9.90 19.61
N ALA A 29 22.02 -9.73 19.18
CA ALA A 29 22.44 -9.80 17.80
C ALA A 29 23.16 -11.13 17.53
N PHE A 30 22.91 -11.74 16.38
CA PHE A 30 23.52 -12.99 15.96
C PHE A 30 24.20 -12.83 14.61
N GLY A 31 25.44 -13.29 14.48
CA GLY A 31 26.19 -13.31 13.22
C GLY A 31 26.90 -12.00 12.87
N LYS A 32 27.23 -11.84 11.58
CA LYS A 32 27.97 -10.69 11.03
C LYS A 32 27.03 -9.77 10.25
N ALA A 33 27.18 -8.46 10.43
CA ALA A 33 26.42 -7.43 9.71
C ALA A 33 26.92 -7.23 8.27
N GLY A 34 28.22 -7.45 8.02
CA GLY A 34 28.82 -7.38 6.70
C GLY A 34 29.82 -8.52 6.50
N LEU A 35 29.63 -9.33 5.46
CA LEU A 35 30.54 -10.43 5.14
C LEU A 35 31.88 -9.91 4.60
N GLU A 36 31.86 -8.80 3.85
CA GLU A 36 33.05 -8.22 3.23
C GLU A 36 33.94 -7.49 4.24
N LEU A 37 33.34 -6.77 5.18
CA LEU A 37 34.04 -6.01 6.24
C LEU A 37 34.26 -6.82 7.53
N GLY A 38 33.73 -8.05 7.61
CA GLY A 38 33.81 -8.87 8.82
C GLY A 38 33.14 -8.27 10.06
N ALA A 39 32.30 -7.24 9.88
CA ALA A 39 31.70 -6.48 10.97
C ALA A 39 30.71 -7.34 11.77
N ASP A 40 30.85 -7.33 13.09
CA ASP A 40 29.91 -7.98 13.99
C ASP A 40 28.55 -7.29 13.97
N MET A 41 27.50 -8.08 14.20
CA MET A 41 26.14 -7.56 14.31
C MET A 41 25.97 -6.94 15.70
N ASP A 42 25.49 -5.70 15.75
CA ASP A 42 25.11 -5.00 16.98
C ASP A 42 23.60 -4.71 16.99
N PRO A 43 22.93 -4.72 18.16
CA PRO A 43 21.51 -4.37 18.25
C PRO A 43 21.15 -2.97 17.72
N GLY A 44 22.11 -2.05 17.67
CA GLY A 44 21.98 -0.70 17.12
C GLY A 44 22.17 -0.59 15.60
N ASN A 45 22.44 -1.69 14.89
CA ASN A 45 22.54 -1.66 13.42
C ASN A 45 21.22 -1.19 12.77
N ILE A 46 21.35 -0.41 11.70
CA ILE A 46 20.20 0.08 10.92
C ILE A 46 19.80 -0.98 9.88
N PHE A 47 18.55 -1.43 9.92
CA PHE A 47 18.01 -2.42 8.98
C PHE A 47 16.96 -1.82 8.03
N ARG A 48 16.95 -2.30 6.79
CA ARG A 48 15.85 -2.04 5.86
C ARG A 48 14.69 -2.99 6.16
N ILE A 49 13.60 -2.45 6.71
CA ILE A 49 12.44 -3.23 7.15
C ILE A 49 11.41 -3.54 6.05
N GLY A 50 11.61 -3.02 4.83
CA GLY A 50 10.82 -3.34 3.65
C GLY A 50 9.31 -3.10 3.85
N SER A 51 8.50 -4.14 3.65
CA SER A 51 7.03 -4.03 3.71
C SER A 51 6.46 -3.61 5.06
N ILE A 52 7.23 -3.70 6.16
CA ILE A 52 6.80 -3.17 7.47
C ILE A 52 6.56 -1.65 7.38
N THR A 53 7.25 -0.94 6.47
CA THR A 53 7.03 0.49 6.22
C THR A 53 5.59 0.83 5.82
N LYS A 54 4.81 -0.13 5.28
CA LYS A 54 3.40 0.09 4.89
C LYS A 54 2.51 0.49 6.07
N GLN A 55 2.81 0.01 7.28
CA GLN A 55 2.05 0.38 8.48
C GLN A 55 2.19 1.88 8.77
N PHE A 56 3.39 2.44 8.58
CA PHE A 56 3.64 3.87 8.74
C PHE A 56 2.93 4.69 7.67
N THR A 57 2.96 4.23 6.41
CA THR A 57 2.20 4.88 5.33
C THR A 57 0.70 4.85 5.61
N ALA A 58 0.16 3.72 6.07
CA ALA A 58 -1.25 3.60 6.45
C ALA A 58 -1.60 4.57 7.59
N CYS A 59 -0.76 4.67 8.63
CA CYS A 59 -0.95 5.62 9.72
C CYS A 59 -0.96 7.08 9.22
N ALA A 60 -0.04 7.44 8.32
CA ALA A 60 -0.02 8.77 7.72
C ALA A 60 -1.30 9.08 6.92
N ILE A 61 -1.81 8.11 6.15
CA ILE A 61 -3.08 8.23 5.42
C ILE A 61 -4.25 8.43 6.39
N LEU A 62 -4.32 7.65 7.46
CA LEU A 62 -5.37 7.78 8.47
C LEU A 62 -5.32 9.14 9.17
N ARG A 63 -4.13 9.66 9.48
CA ARG A 63 -3.96 11.02 10.04
C ARG A 63 -4.49 12.11 9.09
N LEU A 64 -4.28 11.95 7.78
CA LEU A 64 -4.82 12.87 6.78
C LEU A 64 -6.35 12.77 6.66
N ALA A 65 -6.90 11.56 6.82
CA ALA A 65 -8.33 11.34 6.85
C ALA A 65 -8.99 11.94 8.10
N GLU A 66 -8.37 11.77 9.28
CA GLU A 66 -8.79 12.43 10.53
C GLU A 66 -8.79 13.95 10.41
N ALA A 67 -7.79 14.51 9.71
CA ALA A 67 -7.68 15.95 9.45
C ALA A 67 -8.68 16.45 8.38
N GLY A 68 -9.53 15.58 7.82
CA GLY A 68 -10.51 15.94 6.79
C GLY A 68 -9.90 16.29 5.42
N LYS A 69 -8.60 16.04 5.22
CA LYS A 69 -7.89 16.34 3.96
C LYS A 69 -8.10 15.25 2.90
N LEU A 70 -8.52 14.07 3.33
CA LEU A 70 -8.74 12.90 2.48
C LEU A 70 -9.97 12.14 2.98
N SER A 71 -10.75 11.55 2.06
CA SER A 71 -11.81 10.61 2.43
C SER A 71 -11.37 9.19 2.09
N LEU A 72 -11.50 8.27 3.05
CA LEU A 72 -11.23 6.84 2.81
C LEU A 72 -12.27 6.16 1.91
N GLN A 73 -13.40 6.84 1.68
CA GLN A 73 -14.48 6.36 0.82
C GLN A 73 -14.41 6.97 -0.60
N ASP A 74 -13.36 7.75 -0.90
CA ASP A 74 -13.20 8.30 -2.24
C ASP A 74 -12.89 7.14 -3.22
N LYS A 75 -13.75 6.98 -4.23
CA LYS A 75 -13.60 5.96 -5.28
C LYS A 75 -12.74 6.44 -6.45
N LYS A 76 -11.98 7.51 -6.26
CA LYS A 76 -11.09 8.05 -7.27
C LYS A 76 -9.75 7.33 -7.22
N GLU A 77 -9.33 6.83 -8.37
CA GLU A 77 -7.95 6.41 -8.56
C GLU A 77 -7.08 7.66 -8.69
N ILE A 78 -6.11 7.83 -7.80
CA ILE A 78 -5.17 8.95 -7.85
C ILE A 78 -3.89 8.47 -8.52
N LEU A 79 -3.66 8.90 -9.76
CA LEU A 79 -2.51 8.52 -10.56
C LEU A 79 -1.47 9.64 -10.57
N PRO A 80 -0.25 9.43 -10.02
CA PRO A 80 0.82 10.42 -10.08
C PRO A 80 1.32 10.56 -11.52
N TYR A 81 1.42 11.79 -12.02
CA TYR A 81 2.04 12.07 -13.33
C TYR A 81 3.11 13.16 -13.25
N ALA A 82 3.11 13.98 -12.20
CA ALA A 82 4.20 14.90 -11.89
C ALA A 82 4.42 14.98 -10.36
N PRO A 83 5.53 15.57 -9.88
CA PRO A 83 5.87 15.64 -8.46
C PRO A 83 4.79 16.25 -7.57
N ASP A 84 3.98 17.14 -8.12
CA ASP A 84 2.91 17.89 -7.47
C ASP A 84 1.55 17.71 -8.13
N LYS A 85 1.44 16.84 -9.16
CA LYS A 85 0.21 16.69 -9.96
C LYS A 85 -0.24 15.24 -10.03
N PHE A 86 -1.51 15.06 -9.73
CA PHE A 86 -2.16 13.76 -9.74
C PHE A 86 -3.43 13.82 -10.61
N PHE A 87 -3.64 12.81 -11.44
CA PHE A 87 -4.91 12.60 -12.12
C PHE A 87 -5.86 11.89 -11.15
N ALA A 88 -7.03 12.48 -10.90
CA ALA A 88 -8.14 11.76 -10.26
C ALA A 88 -9.00 11.14 -11.36
N LYS A 89 -8.85 9.83 -11.58
CA LYS A 89 -9.72 9.07 -12.48
C LYS A 89 -10.89 8.53 -11.66
N GLU A 90 -12.10 8.98 -11.97
CA GLU A 90 -13.32 8.38 -11.40
C GLU A 90 -13.44 6.93 -11.91
N ILE A 91 -13.46 5.97 -10.98
CA ILE A 91 -13.50 4.53 -11.29
C ILE A 91 -14.94 4.08 -11.68
N ASP A 92 -15.94 4.95 -11.52
CA ASP A 92 -17.36 4.63 -11.72
C ASP A 92 -17.82 4.71 -13.20
N ALA A 93 -17.01 4.25 -14.15
CA ALA A 93 -17.49 4.01 -15.51
C ALA A 93 -18.01 2.56 -15.60
N PRO A 94 -19.34 2.31 -15.50
CA PRO A 94 -19.84 0.96 -15.61
C PRO A 94 -19.49 0.42 -17.01
N ILE A 95 -18.87 -0.75 -17.00
CA ILE A 95 -18.63 -1.54 -18.21
C ILE A 95 -19.82 -2.48 -18.31
N VAL A 96 -20.65 -2.27 -19.32
CA VAL A 96 -21.74 -3.19 -19.65
C VAL A 96 -21.27 -4.06 -20.79
N PHE A 97 -21.34 -5.38 -20.58
CA PHE A 97 -21.15 -6.35 -21.64
C PHE A 97 -22.48 -6.51 -22.35
N ASP A 98 -22.51 -6.22 -23.64
CA ASP A 98 -23.68 -6.44 -24.46
C ASP A 98 -23.72 -7.94 -24.79
N ILE A 99 -24.83 -8.61 -24.42
CA ILE A 99 -25.01 -10.06 -24.56
C ILE A 99 -26.15 -10.31 -25.55
N ASP A 100 -25.95 -11.26 -26.48
CA ASP A 100 -27.01 -11.70 -27.39
C ASP A 100 -28.04 -12.64 -26.71
N GLU A 101 -29.10 -12.99 -27.43
CA GLU A 101 -30.13 -13.93 -26.95
C GLU A 101 -29.58 -15.34 -26.63
N HIS A 102 -28.36 -15.64 -27.06
CA HIS A 102 -27.68 -16.92 -26.86
C HIS A 102 -26.62 -16.87 -25.75
N GLY A 103 -26.47 -15.74 -25.05
CA GLY A 103 -25.53 -15.60 -23.94
C GLY A 103 -24.09 -15.27 -24.35
N HIS A 104 -23.81 -14.98 -25.62
CA HIS A 104 -22.49 -14.56 -26.07
C HIS A 104 -22.29 -13.05 -25.94
N VAL A 105 -21.10 -12.66 -25.50
CA VAL A 105 -20.70 -11.26 -25.41
C VAL A 105 -20.44 -10.74 -26.83
N ILE A 106 -21.32 -9.87 -27.32
CA ILE A 106 -21.25 -9.25 -28.65
C ILE A 106 -20.52 -7.91 -28.63
N GLY A 107 -20.41 -7.27 -27.47
CA GLY A 107 -19.84 -5.94 -27.35
C GLY A 107 -19.45 -5.55 -25.93
N LEU A 108 -18.71 -4.45 -25.85
CA LEU A 108 -18.36 -3.81 -24.60
C LEU A 108 -18.68 -2.33 -24.71
N THR A 109 -19.69 -1.89 -23.97
CA THR A 109 -20.08 -0.49 -23.89
C THR A 109 -19.56 0.12 -22.59
N LYS A 110 -18.68 1.11 -22.72
CA LYS A 110 -18.12 1.85 -21.59
C LYS A 110 -18.87 3.16 -21.39
N TYR A 111 -19.62 3.27 -20.32
CA TYR A 111 -20.28 4.53 -19.97
C TYR A 111 -19.32 5.45 -19.24
N ARG A 112 -19.00 6.60 -19.84
CA ARG A 112 -18.26 7.67 -19.15
C ARG A 112 -19.28 8.63 -18.53
N THR A 113 -19.40 8.64 -17.21
CA THR A 113 -20.19 9.68 -16.53
C THR A 113 -19.44 11.01 -16.67
N VAL A 114 -19.88 11.87 -17.60
CA VAL A 114 -19.40 13.25 -17.67
C VAL A 114 -20.23 14.06 -16.68
N LYS A 115 -19.72 14.25 -15.46
CA LYS A 115 -20.36 15.18 -14.52
C LYS A 115 -20.10 16.61 -15.00
N CYS A 116 -20.94 17.10 -15.91
CA CYS A 116 -20.89 18.46 -16.39
C CYS A 116 -21.26 19.41 -15.23
N ARG A 117 -20.25 20.08 -14.68
CA ARG A 117 -20.41 21.08 -13.62
C ARG A 117 -20.57 22.47 -14.23
N ARG A 118 -21.50 22.64 -15.17
CA ARG A 118 -22.00 23.95 -15.60
C ARG A 118 -23.52 23.88 -15.82
N SER A 119 -24.19 24.84 -15.20
CA SER A 119 -25.60 25.20 -15.28
C SER A 119 -26.31 24.74 -16.56
N GLY A 120 -27.33 23.91 -16.36
CA GLY A 120 -28.52 23.73 -17.20
C GLY A 120 -28.30 23.67 -18.70
N PHE A 121 -28.05 22.48 -19.24
CA PHE A 121 -28.53 22.02 -20.56
C PHE A 121 -28.17 20.53 -20.66
N ASN A 122 -29.17 19.65 -20.71
CA ASN A 122 -28.96 18.21 -20.88
C ASN A 122 -28.82 17.92 -22.38
N GLU A 123 -27.59 17.80 -22.88
CA GLU A 123 -27.33 17.12 -24.14
C GLU A 123 -26.50 15.86 -23.89
N LEU A 124 -27.11 14.72 -24.20
CA LEU A 124 -26.48 13.41 -24.26
C LEU A 124 -25.72 13.31 -25.58
N SER A 125 -24.40 13.47 -25.57
CA SER A 125 -23.58 13.15 -26.74
C SER A 125 -23.13 11.68 -26.67
N LEU A 126 -23.76 10.86 -27.50
CA LEU A 126 -23.31 9.50 -27.86
C LEU A 126 -22.02 9.64 -28.68
N ILE A 127 -20.93 8.99 -28.27
CA ILE A 127 -19.74 8.82 -29.12
C ILE A 127 -19.71 7.34 -29.50
N LEU A 128 -19.89 7.06 -30.80
CA LEU A 128 -19.68 5.76 -31.45
C LEU A 128 -18.21 5.32 -31.36
#